data_AF-R2NYS0-F1
#
_entry.id   AF-R2NYS0-F1
#
_cell.length_a   1.000
_cell.length_b   1.000
_cell.length_c   1.000
_cell.angle_alpha   90.00
_cell.angle_beta   90.00
_cell.angle_gamma   90.00
#
_symmetry.space_group_name_H-M   'P 1'
#
loop_
_entity.id
_entity.type
_entity.pdbx_description
1 polymer ?
#
loop_
_entity_poly.entity_id
_entity_poly.type
_entity_poly.pdbx_seq_one_letter_code
_entity_poly.pdbx_strand_id
1 'polypeptide(L)'
;MGLQEKWDNMLGLVTGTNDPVTLKAVIEVQKEMSQLLQENQELRQEIHDLKNVQILRSEVKKIGNTYYKGEEGPFCTNCFDTKGILVHLILDPEVRVKVVVGRCPNCKTDKIETNVLNENWKKEIEDHQRYLSEFRKIFH
;
A
#
# COMPACT_ATOMS: atom_id res chain seq x y z
N MET A 1 -12.08 22.34 29.03
CA MET A 1 -11.99 21.36 30.14
C MET A 1 -11.96 19.98 29.57
N GLY A 2 -10.83 19.27 29.76
CA GLY A 2 -10.65 17.91 29.27
C GLY A 2 -11.49 16.91 30.07
N LEU A 3 -11.78 15.76 29.48
CA LEU A 3 -12.51 14.69 30.16
C LEU A 3 -11.78 14.19 31.43
N GLN A 4 -10.44 14.15 31.40
CA GLN A 4 -9.59 13.86 32.56
C GLN A 4 -9.79 14.86 33.71
N GLU A 5 -9.90 16.14 33.40
CA GLU A 5 -10.07 17.19 34.42
C GLU A 5 -11.43 17.07 35.13
N LYS A 6 -12.49 16.65 34.41
CA LYS A 6 -13.80 16.34 34.99
C LYS A 6 -13.76 15.06 35.84
N TRP A 7 -12.96 14.08 35.42
CA TRP A 7 -12.74 12.83 36.13
C TRP A 7 -12.03 13.03 37.47
N ASP A 8 -10.96 13.82 37.48
CA ASP A 8 -10.20 14.15 38.69
C ASP A 8 -11.06 14.91 39.71
N ASN A 9 -11.92 15.81 39.24
CA ASN A 9 -12.89 16.49 40.09
C ASN A 9 -13.92 15.52 40.69
N MET A 10 -14.39 14.52 39.93
CA MET A 10 -15.33 13.51 40.42
C MET A 10 -14.69 12.57 41.46
N LEU A 11 -13.44 12.15 41.23
CA LEU A 11 -12.65 11.39 42.19
C LEU A 11 -12.42 12.18 43.48
N GLY A 12 -12.10 13.48 43.39
CA GLY A 12 -11.93 14.35 44.55
C GLY A 12 -13.19 14.47 45.42
N LEU A 13 -14.37 14.49 44.79
CA LEU A 13 -15.66 14.51 45.51
C LEU A 13 -15.98 13.16 46.18
N VAL A 14 -15.62 12.05 45.53
CA VAL A 14 -16.00 10.70 45.98
C VAL A 14 -15.01 10.13 47.00
N THR A 15 -13.74 10.48 46.91
CA THR A 15 -12.72 10.10 47.91
C THR A 15 -12.96 10.73 49.28
N GLY A 16 -13.69 11.86 49.34
CA GLY A 16 -14.20 12.44 50.59
C GLY A 16 -15.42 11.72 51.18
N THR A 17 -16.05 10.81 50.42
CA THR A 17 -17.22 10.03 50.86
C THR A 17 -16.80 8.60 51.21
N ASN A 18 -17.11 8.15 52.43
CA ASN A 18 -16.89 6.75 52.86
C ASN A 18 -18.01 5.80 52.38
N ASP A 19 -18.80 6.17 51.37
CA ASP A 19 -19.89 5.34 50.84
C ASP A 19 -19.35 4.31 49.84
N PRO A 20 -19.35 3.00 50.18
CA PRO A 20 -18.82 1.96 49.30
C PRO A 20 -19.58 1.82 47.98
N VAL A 21 -20.87 2.18 47.96
CA VAL A 21 -21.72 2.08 46.77
C VAL A 21 -21.30 3.11 45.74
N THR A 22 -21.13 4.37 46.18
CA THR A 22 -20.65 5.47 45.32
C THR A 22 -19.25 5.18 44.78
N LEU A 23 -18.35 4.65 45.61
CA LEU A 23 -16.99 4.30 45.19
C LEU A 23 -16.99 3.20 44.11
N LYS A 24 -17.85 2.19 44.26
CA LYS A 24 -17.98 1.11 43.29
C LYS A 24 -18.51 1.61 41.94
N ALA A 25 -19.54 2.45 41.96
CA ALA A 25 -20.11 3.04 40.75
C ALA A 25 -19.06 3.89 39.98
N VAL A 26 -18.23 4.65 40.70
CA VAL A 26 -17.13 5.41 40.09
C VAL A 26 -16.10 4.48 39.46
N ILE A 27 -15.68 3.42 40.15
CA ILE A 27 -14.73 2.46 39.58
C ILE A 27 -15.28 1.79 38.30
N GLU A 28 -16.58 1.49 38.26
CA GLU A 28 -17.23 0.92 37.06
C GLU A 28 -17.19 1.93 35.89
N VAL A 29 -17.54 3.19 36.14
CA VAL A 29 -17.43 4.25 35.12
C VAL A 29 -15.99 4.45 34.66
N GLN A 30 -15.01 4.36 35.56
CA GLN A 30 -13.58 4.45 35.23
C GLN A 30 -13.17 3.36 34.24
N LYS A 31 -13.65 2.14 34.49
CA LYS A 31 -13.33 0.98 33.68
C LYS A 31 -13.92 1.13 32.28
N GLU A 32 -15.19 1.51 32.18
CA GLU A 32 -15.86 1.77 30.90
C GLU A 32 -15.18 2.92 30.14
N MET A 33 -14.81 4.00 30.82
CA MET A 33 -14.10 5.12 30.21
C MET A 33 -12.73 4.71 29.67
N SER A 34 -12.00 3.86 30.41
CA SER A 34 -10.70 3.35 29.97
C SER A 34 -10.83 2.47 28.72
N GLN A 35 -11.87 1.63 28.67
CA GLN A 35 -12.18 0.81 27.50
C GLN A 35 -12.52 1.67 26.28
N LEU A 36 -13.39 2.68 26.45
CA LEU A 36 -13.74 3.61 25.37
C LEU A 36 -12.54 4.39 24.84
N LEU A 37 -11.61 4.81 25.71
CA LEU A 37 -10.40 5.50 25.28
C LEU A 37 -9.49 4.58 24.47
N GLN A 38 -9.35 3.32 24.89
CA GLN A 38 -8.58 2.33 24.16
C GLN A 38 -9.19 2.07 22.78
N GLU A 39 -10.50 1.79 22.71
CA GLU A 39 -11.21 1.59 21.44
C GLU A 39 -11.08 2.82 20.52
N ASN A 40 -11.18 4.04 21.08
CA ASN A 40 -11.01 5.26 20.29
C ASN A 40 -9.60 5.37 19.69
N GLN A 41 -8.58 4.97 20.45
CA GLN A 41 -7.20 4.95 19.96
C GLN A 41 -7.02 3.90 18.86
N GLU A 42 -7.54 2.69 19.04
CA GLU A 42 -7.47 1.60 18.06
C GLU A 42 -8.18 2.00 16.76
N LEU A 43 -9.39 2.56 16.84
CA LEU A 43 -10.15 3.04 15.69
C LEU A 43 -9.43 4.19 14.96
N ARG A 44 -8.80 5.11 15.69
CA ARG A 44 -7.99 6.19 15.07
C ARG A 44 -6.79 5.62 14.31
N GLN A 45 -6.14 4.60 14.86
CA GLN A 45 -5.03 3.92 14.21
C GLN A 45 -5.50 3.22 12.93
N GLU A 46 -6.62 2.50 13.00
CA GLU A 46 -7.21 1.84 11.83
C GLU A 46 -7.59 2.84 10.72
N ILE A 47 -8.22 3.97 11.09
CA ILE A 47 -8.55 5.05 10.14
C ILE A 47 -7.29 5.60 9.49
N HIS A 48 -6.22 5.82 10.26
CA HIS A 48 -4.95 6.31 9.73
C HIS A 48 -4.38 5.32 8.71
N ASP A 49 -4.37 4.03 9.03
CA ASP A 49 -3.82 2.99 8.17
C ASP A 49 -4.65 2.82 6.88
N LEU A 50 -5.98 2.87 6.99
CA LEU A 50 -6.89 2.84 5.83
C LEU A 50 -6.72 4.05 4.91
N LYS A 51 -6.56 5.25 5.48
CA LYS A 51 -6.30 6.47 4.69
C LYS A 51 -4.98 6.38 3.93
N ASN A 52 -3.93 5.84 4.55
CA ASN A 52 -2.65 5.65 3.89
C ASN A 52 -2.76 4.67 2.71
N VAL A 53 -3.53 3.59 2.85
CA VAL A 53 -3.82 2.65 1.75
C VAL A 53 -4.60 3.33 0.62
N GLN A 54 -5.57 4.19 0.93
CA GLN A 54 -6.33 4.94 -0.08
C GLN A 54 -5.44 5.92 -0.87
N ILE A 55 -4.55 6.63 -0.19
CA ILE A 55 -3.59 7.55 -0.83
C ILE A 55 -2.70 6.76 -1.80
N LEU A 56 -2.12 5.64 -1.34
CA LEU A 56 -1.30 4.78 -2.21
C LEU A 56 -2.08 4.26 -3.42
N ARG A 57 -3.36 3.89 -3.26
CA ARG A 57 -4.21 3.48 -4.40
C ARG A 57 -4.50 4.60 -5.38
N SER A 58 -4.59 5.85 -4.93
CA SER A 58 -4.85 6.99 -5.81
C SER A 58 -3.64 7.41 -6.65
N GLU A 59 -2.43 7.15 -6.17
CA GLU A 59 -1.17 7.54 -6.83
C GLU A 59 -0.67 6.49 -7.82
N VAL A 60 -1.22 5.29 -7.79
CA VAL A 60 -0.73 4.12 -8.52
C VAL A 60 -1.61 3.84 -9.74
N LYS A 61 -0.99 3.78 -10.92
CA LYS A 61 -1.63 3.48 -12.20
C LYS A 61 -1.33 2.06 -12.64
N LYS A 62 -2.36 1.34 -13.07
CA LYS A 62 -2.21 0.02 -13.70
C LYS A 62 -1.86 0.19 -15.18
N ILE A 63 -0.74 -0.38 -15.61
CA ILE A 63 -0.32 -0.44 -17.01
C ILE A 63 -0.01 -1.91 -17.33
N GLY A 64 -0.83 -2.52 -18.18
CA GLY A 64 -0.76 -3.96 -18.46
C GLY A 64 -0.97 -4.79 -17.18
N ASN A 65 -0.06 -5.73 -16.91
CA ASN A 65 -0.08 -6.60 -15.73
C ASN A 65 0.77 -6.06 -14.56
N THR A 66 1.09 -4.77 -14.59
CA THR A 66 1.96 -4.10 -13.60
C THR A 66 1.35 -2.79 -13.09
N TYR A 67 1.79 -2.39 -11.90
CA TYR A 67 1.47 -1.09 -11.33
C TYR A 67 2.67 -0.14 -11.43
N TYR A 68 2.40 1.16 -11.55
CA TYR A 68 3.39 2.24 -11.57
C TYR A 68 2.96 3.38 -10.67
N LYS A 69 3.90 4.02 -10.01
CA LYS A 69 3.68 5.22 -9.21
C LYS A 69 4.43 6.38 -9.88
N GLY A 70 3.73 7.17 -10.69
CA GLY A 70 4.38 8.14 -11.57
C GLY A 70 5.31 7.44 -12.58
N GLU A 71 6.60 7.75 -12.53
CA GLU A 71 7.65 7.11 -13.35
C GLU A 71 8.30 5.90 -12.65
N GLU A 72 7.98 5.65 -11.38
CA GLU A 72 8.52 4.53 -10.61
C GLU A 72 7.75 3.23 -10.90
N GLY A 73 8.48 2.15 -11.13
CA GLY A 73 7.93 0.82 -11.40
C GLY A 73 8.88 0.00 -12.27
N PRO A 74 8.46 -1.21 -12.71
CA PRO A 74 7.14 -1.83 -12.48
C PRO A 74 6.99 -2.49 -11.10
N PHE A 75 5.79 -2.39 -10.54
CA PHE A 75 5.38 -3.05 -9.30
C PHE A 75 4.45 -4.25 -9.55
N CYS A 76 4.50 -5.23 -8.65
CA CYS A 76 3.67 -6.42 -8.70
C CYS A 76 2.18 -6.12 -8.46
N THR A 77 1.34 -6.53 -9.40
CA THR A 77 -0.14 -6.46 -9.29
C THR A 77 -0.67 -7.30 -8.13
N ASN A 78 -0.23 -8.55 -8.02
CA ASN A 78 -0.71 -9.45 -6.97
C ASN A 78 -0.40 -8.93 -5.55
N CYS A 79 0.82 -8.42 -5.30
CA CYS A 79 1.17 -7.87 -3.98
C CYS A 79 0.37 -6.61 -3.64
N PHE A 80 0.09 -5.77 -4.64
CA PHE A 80 -0.69 -4.57 -4.43
C PHE A 80 -2.17 -4.88 -4.19
N ASP A 81 -2.76 -5.78 -4.98
CA ASP A 81 -4.19 -6.11 -4.91
C ASP A 81 -4.53 -6.87 -3.62
N THR A 82 -3.65 -7.78 -3.18
CA THR A 82 -3.91 -8.63 -2.00
C THR A 82 -3.46 -7.99 -0.68
N LYS A 83 -2.33 -7.29 -0.68
CA LYS A 83 -1.69 -6.78 0.55
C LYS A 83 -1.58 -5.27 0.59
N GLY A 84 -1.91 -4.55 -0.48
CA GLY A 84 -1.78 -3.08 -0.54
C GLY A 84 -0.34 -2.58 -0.57
N ILE A 85 0.65 -3.44 -0.84
CA ILE A 85 2.08 -3.07 -0.81
C ILE A 85 2.67 -3.02 -2.22
N LEU A 86 3.56 -2.04 -2.44
CA LEU A 86 4.31 -1.89 -3.68
C LEU A 86 5.60 -2.72 -3.59
N VAL A 87 5.73 -3.71 -4.47
CA VAL A 87 6.91 -4.58 -4.55
C VAL A 87 7.46 -4.50 -5.96
N HIS A 88 8.71 -4.04 -6.09
CA HIS A 88 9.40 -3.98 -7.38
C HIS A 88 9.54 -5.37 -7.98
N LEU A 89 9.26 -5.47 -9.28
CA LEU A 89 9.53 -6.68 -10.04
C LEU A 89 11.01 -6.74 -10.41
N ILE A 90 11.60 -7.93 -10.26
CA ILE A 90 12.89 -8.25 -10.83
C ILE A 90 12.64 -8.59 -12.28
N LEU A 91 13.12 -7.74 -13.19
CA LEU A 91 12.95 -7.93 -14.62
C LEU A 91 14.00 -8.90 -15.13
N ASP A 92 13.55 -9.96 -15.80
CA ASP A 92 14.44 -10.87 -16.52
C ASP A 92 14.69 -10.29 -17.93
N PRO A 93 15.96 -10.11 -18.36
CA PRO A 93 16.29 -9.58 -19.67
C PRO A 93 15.99 -10.53 -20.84
N GLU A 94 15.32 -11.67 -20.64
CA GLU A 94 14.89 -12.53 -21.76
C GLU A 94 13.94 -11.81 -22.73
N VAL A 95 14.52 -11.22 -23.77
CA VAL A 95 13.86 -10.46 -24.83
C VAL A 95 13.08 -11.41 -25.74
N ARG A 96 11.78 -11.60 -25.47
CA ARG A 96 10.85 -12.08 -26.50
C ARG A 96 10.16 -10.91 -27.17
N VAL A 97 10.90 -10.19 -28.01
CA VAL A 97 10.49 -9.22 -29.07
C VAL A 97 9.56 -8.05 -28.68
N LYS A 98 8.73 -8.13 -27.62
CA LYS A 98 7.72 -7.13 -27.23
C LYS A 98 7.35 -7.11 -25.74
N VAL A 99 7.83 -8.03 -24.92
CA VAL A 99 7.40 -8.18 -23.52
C VAL A 99 8.61 -8.43 -22.62
N VAL A 100 8.75 -7.63 -21.56
CA VAL A 100 9.69 -7.94 -20.46
C VAL A 100 8.96 -8.75 -19.42
N VAL A 101 9.52 -9.89 -19.04
CA VAL A 101 8.97 -10.77 -18.00
C VAL A 101 9.57 -10.38 -16.65
N GLY A 102 8.71 -9.94 -15.73
CA GLY A 102 9.08 -9.69 -14.34
C GLY A 102 8.74 -10.86 -13.43
N ARG A 103 9.61 -11.13 -12.45
CA ARG A 103 9.36 -11.99 -11.28
C ARG A 103 9.22 -11.13 -10.03
N CYS A 104 8.18 -11.36 -9.24
CA CYS A 104 8.03 -10.71 -7.95
C CYS A 104 8.83 -11.44 -6.86
N PRO A 105 9.73 -10.77 -6.11
CA PRO A 105 10.49 -11.41 -5.04
C PRO A 105 9.62 -11.81 -3.84
N ASN A 106 8.49 -11.14 -3.61
CA ASN A 106 7.64 -11.37 -2.45
C ASN A 106 6.66 -12.55 -2.65
N CYS A 107 5.86 -12.51 -3.70
CA CYS A 107 4.84 -13.54 -3.96
C CYS A 107 5.29 -14.61 -4.97
N LYS A 108 6.51 -14.49 -5.52
CA LYS A 108 7.07 -15.42 -6.52
C LYS A 108 6.16 -15.61 -7.74
N THR A 109 5.30 -14.63 -8.02
CA THR A 109 4.51 -14.62 -9.25
C THR A 109 5.47 -14.38 -10.41
N ASP A 110 5.60 -15.41 -11.24
CA ASP A 110 6.41 -15.42 -12.45
C ASP A 110 5.54 -14.98 -13.65
N LYS A 111 6.18 -14.49 -14.71
CA LYS A 111 5.51 -14.12 -15.99
C LYS A 111 4.59 -12.91 -15.91
N ILE A 112 5.01 -11.88 -15.18
CA ILE A 112 4.33 -10.59 -15.28
C ILE A 112 4.83 -9.88 -16.53
N GLU A 113 3.98 -9.88 -17.56
CA GLU A 113 4.22 -9.20 -18.82
C GLU A 113 4.15 -7.69 -18.61
N THR A 114 5.27 -7.00 -18.85
CA THR A 114 5.33 -5.54 -18.79
C THR A 114 5.49 -4.99 -20.20
N ASN A 115 4.74 -3.93 -20.52
CA ASN A 115 4.84 -3.21 -21.80
C ASN A 115 6.02 -2.22 -21.83
N VAL A 116 7.05 -2.43 -21.00
CA VAL A 116 8.24 -1.57 -20.95
C VAL A 116 9.05 -1.82 -22.22
N LEU A 117 8.68 -1.15 -23.31
CA LEU A 117 9.65 -0.79 -24.33
C LEU A 117 10.45 0.38 -23.75
N ASN A 118 11.53 0.07 -23.03
CA ASN A 118 12.54 1.07 -22.70
C ASN A 118 12.94 1.76 -24.02
N GLU A 119 12.93 3.10 -24.06
CA GLU A 119 13.11 3.88 -25.29
C GLU A 119 14.41 3.55 -26.02
N ASN A 120 15.45 3.11 -25.30
CA ASN A 120 16.68 2.61 -25.90
C ASN A 120 16.44 1.37 -26.79
N TRP A 121 15.50 0.49 -26.42
CA TRP A 121 15.17 -0.72 -27.16
C TRP A 121 14.22 -0.47 -28.32
N LYS A 122 13.45 0.64 -28.31
CA LYS A 122 12.67 1.06 -29.49
C LYS A 122 13.59 1.34 -30.67
N LYS A 123 14.70 2.05 -30.40
CA LYS A 123 15.72 2.36 -31.40
C LYS A 123 16.38 1.12 -31.97
N GLU A 124 16.79 0.17 -31.11
CA GLU A 124 17.41 -1.08 -31.57
C GLU A 124 16.44 -1.95 -32.39
N ILE A 125 15.15 -1.98 -32.05
CA ILE A 125 14.14 -2.69 -32.82
C ILE A 125 13.88 -2.00 -34.16
N GLU A 126 13.81 -0.67 -34.20
CA GLU A 126 13.66 0.11 -35.44
C GLU A 126 14.86 -0.10 -36.37
N ASP A 127 16.09 -0.07 -35.83
CA ASP A 127 17.31 -0.31 -36.59
C ASP A 127 17.37 -1.75 -37.12
N HIS A 128 16.95 -2.74 -36.32
CA HIS A 128 16.91 -4.13 -36.76
C HIS A 128 15.81 -4.39 -37.80
N GLN A 129 14.64 -3.77 -37.66
CA GLN A 129 13.57 -3.83 -38.67
C GLN A 129 13.99 -3.15 -39.98
N ARG A 130 14.72 -2.02 -39.89
CA ARG A 130 15.29 -1.33 -41.05
C ARG A 130 16.30 -2.23 -41.77
N TYR A 131 17.23 -2.84 -41.03
CA TYR A 131 18.20 -3.78 -41.58
C TYR A 131 17.51 -4.95 -42.31
N LEU A 132 16.51 -5.57 -41.69
CA LEU A 132 15.75 -6.66 -42.32
C LEU A 132 15.00 -6.21 -43.57
N SER A 133 14.47 -4.98 -43.59
CA SER A 133 13.79 -4.41 -44.76
C SER A 133 14.75 -4.13 -45.92
N GLU A 134 15.98 -3.71 -45.63
CA GLU A 134 17.03 -3.47 -46.62
C GLU A 134 17.59 -4.78 -47.16
N PHE A 135 17.80 -5.77 -46.29
CA PHE A 135 18.20 -7.13 -46.68
C PHE A 135 17.17 -7.76 -47.65
N ARG A 136 15.88 -7.57 -47.37
CA ARG A 136 14.79 -8.07 -48.23
C ARG A 136 14.75 -7.42 -49.62
N LYS A 137 15.27 -6.19 -49.75
CA LYS A 137 15.40 -5.47 -51.04
C LYS A 137 16.62 -5.89 -51.85
N ILE A 138 17.62 -6.51 -51.21
CA ILE A 138 18.84 -6.99 -51.87
C ILE A 138 18.65 -8.41 -52.45
N PHE A 139 17.75 -9.19 -51.83
CA PHE A 139 17.51 -10.60 -52.18
C PHE A 139 16.20 -10.85 -52.97
N HIS A 140 15.56 -9.79 -53.49
CA HIS A 140 14.47 -9.83 -54.46
C HIS A 140 14.81 -8.93 -55.64
#